data_AF-A0A218P0G3-F1
#
_entry.id   AF-A0A218P0G3-F1
#
_cell.length_a   1.000
_cell.length_b   1.000
_cell.length_c   1.000
_cell.angle_alpha   90.00
_cell.angle_beta   90.00
_cell.angle_gamma   90.00
#
_symmetry.space_group_name_H-M   'P 1'
#
loop_
_entity.id
_entity.type
_entity.pdbx_description
1 polymer ?
#
loop_
_entity_poly.entity_id
_entity_poly.type
_entity_poly.pdbx_seq_one_letter_code
_entity_poly.pdbx_strand_id
1 'polypeptide(L)'
;MRLRKNPWVLYSSLLPFILLVRRSGGDIFRWAGYNLLFYLVLPFLLALLLGFKPRELGMKVGKRGGYRWALVLFLLTVPLSLYGTRIPSMKNYYPIFGYSGWGDFLLKELAMGVIMLSNEAFYRGFMLFPLAERNEWLGIIAHDVPYALAHIGKPWVEVPYSFIAGIVFAKLDMESESFLPSFLLHWFGSALFDLLCVIL
;
A
#
# COMPACT_ATOMS: atom_id res chain seq x y z
N MET A 1 11.74 -26.49 12.38
CA MET A 1 11.44 -25.74 11.14
C MET A 1 12.70 -25.04 10.66
N ARG A 2 13.01 -25.07 9.36
CA ARG A 2 14.17 -24.31 8.82
C ARG A 2 13.80 -22.82 8.87
N LEU A 3 14.61 -21.99 9.54
CA LEU A 3 14.36 -20.55 9.70
C LEU A 3 14.66 -19.76 8.41
N ARG A 4 15.71 -20.17 7.71
CA ARG A 4 16.14 -19.55 6.45
C ARG A 4 15.12 -19.80 5.34
N LYS A 5 14.76 -18.75 4.59
CA LYS A 5 13.80 -18.74 3.48
C LYS A 5 12.44 -19.34 3.84
N ASN A 6 11.99 -19.12 5.07
CA ASN A 6 10.69 -19.58 5.52
C ASN A 6 9.65 -18.44 5.45
N PRO A 7 8.69 -18.50 4.52
CA PRO A 7 7.74 -17.40 4.31
C PRO A 7 6.82 -17.19 5.51
N TRP A 8 6.52 -18.25 6.27
CA TRP A 8 5.71 -18.17 7.49
C TRP A 8 6.44 -17.48 8.64
N VAL A 9 7.75 -17.73 8.77
CA VAL A 9 8.58 -17.05 9.77
C VAL A 9 8.66 -15.56 9.44
N LEU A 10 8.87 -15.21 8.17
CA LEU A 10 8.85 -13.82 7.73
C LEU A 10 7.48 -13.19 8.03
N TYR A 11 6.38 -13.75 7.52
CA TYR A 11 5.03 -13.23 7.70
C TYR A 11 4.68 -12.98 9.18
N SER A 12 4.87 -13.97 10.05
CA SER A 12 4.56 -13.83 11.48
C SER A 12 5.41 -12.76 12.16
N SER A 13 6.67 -12.61 11.74
CA SER A 13 7.57 -11.57 12.25
C SER A 13 7.21 -10.17 11.76
N LEU A 14 6.46 -10.05 10.65
CA LEU A 14 5.99 -8.77 10.12
C LEU A 14 4.75 -8.25 10.85
N LEU A 15 3.88 -9.12 11.38
CA LEU A 15 2.63 -8.70 12.03
C LEU A 15 2.77 -7.61 13.11
N PRO A 16 3.79 -7.64 14.01
CA PRO A 16 3.96 -6.59 15.02
C PRO A 16 4.20 -5.19 14.43
N PHE A 17 4.80 -5.09 13.25
CA PHE A 17 5.08 -3.80 12.59
C PHE A 17 3.78 -3.06 12.25
N ILE A 18 2.69 -3.79 11.96
CA ILE A 18 1.37 -3.18 11.71
C ILE A 18 0.90 -2.37 12.91
N LEU A 19 1.10 -2.89 14.12
CA LEU A 19 0.73 -2.21 15.35
C LEU A 19 1.63 -1.01 15.65
N LEU A 20 2.92 -1.09 15.30
CA LEU A 20 3.87 0.02 15.46
C LEU A 20 3.48 1.22 14.60
N VAL A 21 3.15 1.00 13.31
CA VAL A 21 2.69 2.07 12.43
C VAL A 21 1.31 2.56 12.82
N ARG A 22 0.37 1.67 13.18
CA ARG A 22 -0.98 2.07 13.61
C ARG A 22 -0.99 2.95 14.87
N ARG A 23 -0.04 2.72 15.79
CA ARG A 23 0.13 3.54 17.01
C ARG A 23 1.06 4.73 16.80
N SER A 24 1.65 4.87 15.62
CA SER A 24 2.45 6.04 15.29
C SER A 24 1.55 7.25 15.09
N GLY A 25 2.04 8.43 15.47
CA GLY A 25 1.30 9.69 15.35
C GLY A 25 2.24 10.85 15.05
N GLY A 26 1.66 12.03 14.88
CA GLY A 26 2.36 13.24 14.48
C GLY A 26 1.89 13.74 13.12
N ASP A 27 2.64 14.69 12.55
CA ASP A 27 2.38 15.19 11.20
C ASP A 27 2.69 14.14 10.11
N ILE A 28 2.34 14.48 8.87
CA ILE A 28 2.55 13.61 7.71
C ILE A 28 4.02 13.22 7.49
N PHE A 29 4.98 14.10 7.75
CA PHE A 29 6.39 13.78 7.53
C PHE A 29 6.89 12.77 8.55
N ARG A 30 6.49 12.94 9.81
CA ARG A 30 6.78 11.96 10.86
C ARG A 30 6.09 10.62 10.58
N TRP A 31 4.83 10.65 10.13
CA TRP A 31 4.11 9.45 9.76
C TRP A 31 4.75 8.73 8.55
N ALA A 32 5.21 9.49 7.54
CA ALA A 32 5.98 8.96 6.42
C ALA A 32 7.30 8.33 6.88
N GLY A 33 8.00 8.96 7.82
CA GLY A 33 9.20 8.39 8.45
C GLY A 33 8.93 7.06 9.17
N TYR A 34 7.82 6.96 9.91
CA TYR A 34 7.44 5.72 10.58
C TYR A 34 7.06 4.62 9.59
N ASN A 35 6.30 4.91 8.54
CA ASN A 35 5.99 3.95 7.48
C ASN A 35 7.29 3.50 6.78
N LEU A 36 8.16 4.44 6.40
CA LEU A 36 9.44 4.10 5.78
C LEU A 36 10.28 3.18 6.66
N LEU A 37 10.37 3.48 7.96
CA LEU A 37 11.17 2.67 8.88
C LEU A 37 10.55 1.29 9.13
N PHE A 38 9.26 1.24 9.49
CA PHE A 38 8.62 0.03 10.01
C PHE A 38 7.92 -0.81 8.94
N TYR A 39 7.58 -0.26 7.78
CA TYR A 39 6.97 -1.00 6.67
C TYR A 39 7.97 -1.28 5.53
N LEU A 40 9.00 -0.46 5.35
CA LEU A 40 10.00 -0.69 4.30
C LEU A 40 11.36 -1.15 4.85
N VAL A 41 12.07 -0.29 5.59
CA VAL A 41 13.49 -0.51 5.93
C VAL A 41 13.68 -1.74 6.84
N LEU A 42 13.03 -1.80 7.99
CA LEU A 42 13.22 -2.89 8.95
C LEU A 42 12.68 -4.25 8.42
N PRO A 43 11.46 -4.32 7.84
CA PRO A 43 10.97 -5.52 7.16
C PRO A 43 11.89 -6.03 6.05
N PHE A 44 12.44 -5.12 5.24
CA PHE A 44 13.35 -5.49 4.17
C PHE A 44 14.64 -6.10 4.73
N LEU A 45 15.26 -5.44 5.71
CA LEU A 45 16.46 -5.97 6.37
C LEU A 45 16.19 -7.34 7.01
N LEU A 46 15.05 -7.51 7.67
CA LEU A 46 14.62 -8.80 8.23
C LEU A 46 14.48 -9.88 7.15
N ALA A 47 13.85 -9.56 6.02
CA ALA A 47 13.70 -10.50 4.91
C ALA A 47 15.07 -10.91 4.34
N LEU A 48 16.01 -9.97 4.18
CA LEU A 48 17.38 -10.27 3.76
C LEU A 48 18.12 -11.16 4.78
N LEU A 49 17.98 -10.91 6.08
CA LEU A 49 18.57 -11.72 7.14
C LEU A 49 18.01 -13.16 7.16
N LEU A 50 16.72 -13.32 6.83
CA LEU A 50 16.11 -14.64 6.63
C LEU A 50 16.54 -15.29 5.30
N GLY A 51 17.27 -14.59 4.44
CA GLY A 51 17.87 -15.11 3.22
C GLY A 51 17.00 -14.96 1.96
N PHE A 52 15.95 -14.15 2.01
CA PHE A 52 15.19 -13.76 0.81
C PHE A 52 16.00 -12.78 -0.04
N LYS A 53 15.77 -12.82 -1.35
CA LYS A 53 16.36 -11.87 -2.31
C LYS A 53 15.33 -10.78 -2.65
N PRO A 54 15.75 -9.54 -2.96
CA PRO A 54 14.81 -8.45 -3.30
C PRO A 54 13.80 -8.84 -4.40
N ARG A 55 14.24 -9.57 -5.41
CA ARG A 55 13.38 -10.07 -6.50
C ARG A 55 12.29 -11.07 -6.06
N GLU A 56 12.50 -11.78 -4.95
CA GLU A 56 11.54 -12.73 -4.35
C GLU A 56 10.49 -11.98 -3.51
N LEU A 57 10.68 -10.66 -3.32
CA LEU A 57 9.84 -9.76 -2.55
C LEU A 57 9.15 -8.73 -3.45
N GLY A 58 9.11 -8.95 -4.78
CA GLY A 58 8.56 -8.00 -5.74
C GLY A 58 9.39 -6.72 -5.96
N MET A 59 10.58 -6.59 -5.34
CA MET A 59 11.45 -5.41 -5.50
C MET A 59 12.22 -5.47 -6.82
N LYS A 60 11.51 -5.22 -7.92
CA LYS A 60 12.06 -5.05 -9.27
C LYS A 60 11.13 -4.18 -10.10
N VAL A 61 11.58 -3.75 -11.28
CA VAL A 61 10.77 -2.91 -12.19
C VAL A 61 9.49 -3.63 -12.61
N GLY A 62 9.47 -4.95 -12.73
CA GLY A 62 8.27 -5.69 -13.15
C GLY A 62 7.98 -5.60 -14.66
N LYS A 63 6.94 -6.31 -15.10
CA LYS A 63 6.59 -6.46 -16.51
C LYS A 63 5.67 -5.34 -16.99
N ARG A 64 5.81 -4.95 -18.27
CA ARG A 64 4.99 -3.90 -18.92
C ARG A 64 3.48 -4.11 -18.81
N GLY A 65 3.02 -5.36 -18.79
CA GLY A 65 1.60 -5.69 -18.64
C GLY A 65 0.99 -5.15 -17.35
N GLY A 66 1.71 -5.24 -16.23
CA GLY A 66 1.26 -4.70 -14.95
C GLY A 66 1.06 -3.19 -14.99
N TYR A 67 1.99 -2.44 -15.58
CA TYR A 67 1.84 -0.99 -15.72
C TYR A 67 0.66 -0.58 -16.62
N ARG A 68 0.37 -1.38 -17.67
CA ARG A 68 -0.81 -1.16 -18.52
C ARG A 68 -2.10 -1.34 -17.72
N TRP A 69 -2.20 -2.41 -16.95
CA TRP A 69 -3.37 -2.65 -16.10
C TRP A 69 -3.49 -1.63 -14.97
N ALA A 70 -2.37 -1.24 -14.35
CA ALA A 70 -2.34 -0.16 -13.36
C ALA A 70 -2.88 1.16 -13.96
N LEU A 71 -2.49 1.49 -15.20
CA LEU A 71 -3.02 2.67 -15.90
C LEU A 71 -4.52 2.55 -16.17
N VAL A 72 -5.01 1.40 -16.64
CA VAL A 72 -6.45 1.17 -16.86
C VAL A 72 -7.22 1.33 -15.55
N LEU A 73 -6.75 0.71 -14.47
CA LEU A 73 -7.35 0.82 -13.15
C LEU A 73 -7.32 2.27 -12.64
N PHE A 74 -6.22 3.00 -12.86
CA PHE A 74 -6.11 4.41 -12.50
C PHE A 74 -7.16 5.25 -13.24
N LEU A 75 -7.34 5.04 -14.55
CA LEU A 75 -8.38 5.74 -15.31
C LEU A 75 -9.79 5.43 -14.78
N LEU A 76 -10.03 4.20 -14.30
CA LEU A 76 -11.27 3.84 -13.62
C LEU A 76 -11.43 4.49 -12.25
N THR A 77 -10.34 4.84 -11.56
CA THR A 77 -10.43 5.60 -10.30
C THR A 77 -10.93 7.03 -10.50
N VAL A 78 -10.79 7.62 -11.69
CA VAL A 78 -11.27 9.00 -11.96
C VAL A 78 -12.77 9.16 -11.72
N PRO A 79 -13.67 8.40 -12.39
CA PRO A 79 -15.10 8.52 -12.14
C PRO A 79 -15.49 8.10 -10.71
N LEU A 80 -14.81 7.10 -10.13
CA LEU A 80 -15.05 6.71 -8.74
C LEU A 80 -14.69 7.81 -7.75
N SER A 81 -13.59 8.52 -7.99
CA SER A 81 -13.13 9.65 -7.18
C SER A 81 -14.08 10.83 -7.28
N LEU A 82 -14.54 11.17 -8.49
CA LEU A 82 -15.56 12.20 -8.71
C LEU A 82 -16.90 11.87 -8.03
N TYR A 83 -17.26 10.59 -7.96
CA TYR A 83 -18.41 10.15 -7.17
C TYR A 83 -18.11 10.25 -5.66
N GLY A 84 -16.92 9.84 -5.24
CA GLY A 84 -16.45 9.89 -3.85
C GLY A 84 -16.48 11.28 -3.25
N THR A 85 -16.18 12.34 -4.02
CA THR A 85 -16.29 13.74 -3.55
C THR A 85 -17.74 14.15 -3.24
N ARG A 86 -18.74 13.38 -3.65
CA ARG A 86 -20.16 13.60 -3.30
C ARG A 86 -20.60 12.82 -2.06
N ILE A 87 -19.76 11.95 -1.52
CA ILE A 87 -20.06 11.16 -0.32
C ILE A 87 -19.59 11.96 0.91
N PRO A 88 -20.50 12.41 1.80
CA PRO A 88 -20.12 13.28 2.93
C PRO A 88 -19.05 12.69 3.84
N SER A 89 -19.11 11.38 4.13
CA SER A 89 -18.11 10.74 4.98
C SER A 89 -16.70 10.73 4.37
N MET A 90 -16.58 10.68 3.04
CA MET A 90 -15.30 10.74 2.35
C MET A 90 -14.80 12.18 2.28
N LYS A 91 -15.65 13.12 1.85
CA LYS A 91 -15.29 14.55 1.71
C LYS A 91 -14.91 15.21 3.04
N ASN A 92 -15.52 14.77 4.15
CA ASN A 92 -15.18 15.29 5.48
C ASN A 92 -13.90 14.66 6.06
N TYR A 93 -13.46 13.51 5.54
CA TYR A 93 -12.27 12.81 6.02
C TYR A 93 -11.03 13.16 5.19
N TYR A 94 -11.18 13.36 3.88
CA TYR A 94 -10.08 13.67 2.96
C TYR A 94 -10.09 15.11 2.46
N PRO A 95 -8.91 15.75 2.30
CA PRO A 95 -7.59 15.19 2.60
C PRO A 95 -7.36 15.07 4.12
N ILE A 96 -6.60 14.06 4.54
CA ILE A 96 -6.30 13.83 5.97
C ILE A 96 -5.31 14.87 6.57
N PHE A 97 -4.86 15.82 5.75
CA PHE A 97 -4.05 16.98 6.13
C PHE A 97 -4.45 18.18 5.24
N GLY A 98 -4.39 19.38 5.82
CA GLY A 98 -4.63 20.61 5.06
C GLY A 98 -3.43 21.03 4.21
N TYR A 99 -3.70 21.81 3.16
CA TYR A 99 -2.71 22.37 2.26
C TYR A 99 -2.68 23.90 2.37
N SER A 100 -1.48 24.49 2.49
CA SER A 100 -1.33 25.96 2.53
C SER A 100 -1.09 26.60 1.15
N GLY A 101 -0.92 25.78 0.11
CA GLY A 101 -0.68 26.20 -1.28
C GLY A 101 -0.08 25.07 -2.11
N TRP A 102 0.16 25.31 -3.40
CA TRP A 102 0.62 24.27 -4.34
C TRP A 102 1.99 23.67 -4.00
N GLY A 103 2.92 24.45 -3.45
CA GLY A 103 4.21 23.93 -3.00
C GLY A 103 4.09 22.98 -1.81
N ASP A 104 3.21 23.31 -0.87
CA ASP A 104 2.91 22.46 0.30
C ASP A 104 2.12 21.21 -0.10
N PHE A 105 1.20 21.35 -1.06
CA PHE A 105 0.52 20.21 -1.71
C PHE A 105 1.53 19.22 -2.29
N LEU A 106 2.43 19.68 -3.15
CA LEU A 106 3.44 18.81 -3.75
C LEU A 106 4.31 18.12 -2.71
N LEU A 107 4.77 18.86 -1.69
CA LEU A 107 5.64 18.31 -0.65
C LEU A 107 4.95 17.23 0.19
N LYS A 108 3.70 17.47 0.59
CA LYS A 108 2.91 16.51 1.38
C LYS A 108 2.47 15.30 0.55
N GLU A 109 2.16 15.48 -0.73
CA GLU A 109 1.87 14.37 -1.64
C GLU A 109 3.10 13.51 -1.95
N LEU A 110 4.30 14.09 -1.97
CA LEU A 110 5.54 13.31 -2.02
C LEU A 110 5.74 12.49 -0.73
N ALA A 111 5.44 13.06 0.44
CA ALA A 111 5.44 12.31 1.70
C ALA A 111 4.38 11.20 1.69
N MET A 112 3.19 11.44 1.11
CA MET A 112 2.19 10.42 0.85
C MET A 112 2.72 9.32 -0.07
N GLY A 113 3.47 9.68 -1.11
CA GLY A 113 4.16 8.72 -1.97
C GLY A 113 5.10 7.79 -1.20
N VAL A 114 5.85 8.32 -0.23
CA VAL A 114 6.69 7.50 0.66
C VAL A 114 5.85 6.54 1.50
N ILE A 115 4.71 7.00 2.03
CA ILE A 115 3.78 6.17 2.80
C ILE A 115 3.23 5.04 1.92
N MET A 116 2.76 5.37 0.71
CA MET A 116 2.19 4.41 -0.23
C MET A 116 3.22 3.39 -0.69
N LEU A 117 4.43 3.81 -1.05
CA LEU A 117 5.53 2.91 -1.40
C LEU A 117 5.85 1.95 -0.26
N SER A 118 5.91 2.45 0.97
CA SER A 118 6.21 1.64 2.14
C SER A 118 5.11 0.62 2.41
N ASN A 119 3.84 1.03 2.28
CA ASN A 119 2.69 0.13 2.42
C ASN A 119 2.70 -0.97 1.35
N GLU A 120 2.92 -0.63 0.08
CA GLU A 120 2.98 -1.64 -0.99
C GLU A 120 4.17 -2.58 -0.82
N ALA A 121 5.34 -2.07 -0.47
CA ALA A 121 6.50 -2.92 -0.18
C ALA A 121 6.21 -3.90 0.97
N PHE A 122 5.51 -3.46 2.01
CA PHE A 122 5.17 -4.30 3.15
C PHE A 122 4.12 -5.36 2.83
N TYR A 123 2.94 -4.93 2.40
CA TYR A 123 1.79 -5.82 2.19
C TYR A 123 1.93 -6.62 0.88
N ARG A 124 2.27 -5.96 -0.23
CA ARG A 124 2.34 -6.60 -1.56
C ARG A 124 3.72 -7.17 -1.85
N GLY A 125 4.78 -6.60 -1.26
CA GLY A 125 6.13 -7.14 -1.35
C GLY A 125 6.40 -8.27 -0.36
N PHE A 126 6.59 -7.91 0.92
CA PHE A 126 7.16 -8.79 1.94
C PHE A 126 6.19 -9.83 2.48
N MET A 127 4.90 -9.51 2.60
CA MET A 127 3.88 -10.47 3.05
C MET A 127 3.38 -11.34 1.90
N LEU A 128 3.01 -10.74 0.76
CA LEU A 128 2.36 -11.46 -0.35
C LEU A 128 3.32 -12.38 -1.12
N PHE A 129 4.38 -11.88 -1.76
CA PHE A 129 5.17 -12.70 -2.71
C PHE A 129 5.70 -14.01 -2.11
N PRO A 130 6.33 -14.02 -0.92
CA PRO A 130 6.84 -15.27 -0.33
C PRO A 130 5.77 -16.31 0.00
N LEU A 131 4.56 -15.87 0.38
CA LEU A 131 3.44 -16.76 0.66
C LEU A 131 2.75 -17.24 -0.62
N ALA A 132 2.58 -16.33 -1.59
CA ALA A 132 1.95 -16.64 -2.87
C ALA A 132 2.75 -17.68 -3.68
N GLU A 133 4.08 -17.70 -3.56
CA GLU A 133 4.93 -18.76 -4.15
C GLU A 133 4.57 -20.16 -3.63
N ARG A 134 4.02 -20.27 -2.41
CA ARG A 134 3.56 -21.54 -1.84
C ARG A 134 2.12 -21.85 -2.22
N ASN A 135 1.26 -20.86 -2.09
CA ASN A 135 -0.14 -20.94 -2.48
C ASN A 135 -0.65 -19.52 -2.72
N GLU A 136 -1.05 -19.26 -3.95
CA GLU A 136 -1.43 -17.93 -4.40
C GLU A 136 -2.57 -17.33 -3.57
N TRP A 137 -3.70 -18.04 -3.46
CA TRP A 137 -4.88 -17.55 -2.74
C TRP A 137 -4.63 -17.39 -1.26
N LEU A 138 -3.85 -18.29 -0.66
CA LEU A 138 -3.41 -18.15 0.71
C LEU A 138 -2.59 -16.86 0.90
N GLY A 139 -1.63 -16.58 0.01
CA GLY A 139 -0.85 -15.34 0.05
C GLY A 139 -1.71 -14.09 -0.13
N ILE A 140 -2.69 -14.14 -1.04
CA ILE A 140 -3.67 -13.06 -1.24
C ILE A 140 -4.42 -12.82 0.08
N ILE A 141 -5.09 -13.82 0.64
CA ILE A 141 -5.90 -13.63 1.84
C ILE A 141 -5.03 -13.24 3.05
N ALA A 142 -3.84 -13.83 3.19
CA ALA A 142 -2.95 -13.59 4.33
C ALA A 142 -2.44 -12.14 4.39
N HIS A 143 -2.09 -11.51 3.26
CA HIS A 143 -1.69 -10.10 3.29
C HIS A 143 -2.89 -9.14 3.32
N ASP A 144 -3.98 -9.51 2.64
CA ASP A 144 -5.10 -8.61 2.37
C ASP A 144 -6.02 -8.41 3.59
N VAL A 145 -6.20 -9.46 4.41
CA VAL A 145 -6.95 -9.32 5.67
C VAL A 145 -6.31 -8.29 6.60
N PRO A 146 -5.00 -8.37 6.95
CA PRO A 146 -4.33 -7.32 7.70
C PRO A 146 -4.36 -5.95 7.03
N TYR A 147 -4.26 -5.88 5.70
CA TYR A 147 -4.34 -4.64 4.93
C TYR A 147 -5.71 -3.96 5.08
N ALA A 148 -6.80 -4.70 4.90
CA ALA A 148 -8.17 -4.18 5.08
C ALA A 148 -8.43 -3.75 6.54
N LEU A 149 -7.93 -4.51 7.52
CA LEU A 149 -8.03 -4.15 8.93
C LEU A 149 -7.26 -2.86 9.27
N ALA A 150 -6.19 -2.54 8.54
CA ALA A 150 -5.47 -1.28 8.69
C ALA A 150 -6.33 -0.06 8.32
N HIS A 151 -7.43 -0.24 7.57
CA HIS A 151 -8.38 0.81 7.21
C HIS A 151 -9.47 1.04 8.26
N ILE A 152 -9.53 0.25 9.33
CA ILE A 152 -10.46 0.50 10.44
C ILE A 152 -10.16 1.86 11.08
N GLY A 153 -11.17 2.73 11.13
CA GLY A 153 -11.08 4.11 11.64
C GLY A 153 -11.19 5.15 10.52
N LYS A 154 -11.09 4.72 9.26
CA LYS A 154 -11.42 5.51 8.06
C LYS A 154 -12.93 5.44 7.76
N PRO A 155 -13.45 6.21 6.77
CA PRO A 155 -14.83 6.08 6.31
C PRO A 155 -15.21 4.62 6.05
N TRP A 156 -16.41 4.23 6.46
CA TRP A 156 -16.81 2.81 6.55
C TRP A 156 -16.67 2.03 5.23
N VAL A 157 -16.84 2.71 4.09
CA VAL A 157 -16.70 2.12 2.75
C VAL A 157 -15.27 1.66 2.44
N GLU A 158 -14.26 2.21 3.12
CA GLU A 158 -12.86 1.89 2.83
C GLU A 158 -12.43 0.50 3.25
N VAL A 159 -13.04 -0.10 4.28
CA VAL A 159 -12.70 -1.47 4.68
C VAL A 159 -13.10 -2.49 3.60
N PRO A 160 -14.37 -2.58 3.14
CA PRO A 160 -14.72 -3.49 2.06
C PRO A 160 -14.06 -3.10 0.73
N TYR A 161 -13.90 -1.80 0.44
CA TYR A 161 -13.22 -1.33 -0.75
C TYR A 161 -11.74 -1.73 -0.77
N SER A 162 -11.01 -1.54 0.33
CA SER A 162 -9.59 -1.88 0.44
C SER A 162 -9.34 -3.38 0.31
N PHE A 163 -10.23 -4.22 0.83
CA PHE A 163 -10.17 -5.67 0.63
C PHE A 163 -10.31 -6.03 -0.86
N ILE A 164 -11.34 -5.53 -1.55
CA ILE A 164 -11.52 -5.79 -2.99
C ILE A 164 -10.32 -5.24 -3.80
N ALA A 165 -9.89 -4.02 -3.51
CA ALA A 165 -8.74 -3.41 -4.15
C ALA A 165 -7.45 -4.19 -3.87
N GLY A 166 -7.28 -4.74 -2.67
CA GLY A 166 -6.11 -5.52 -2.29
C GLY A 166 -6.02 -6.84 -3.04
N ILE A 167 -7.14 -7.55 -3.26
CA ILE A 167 -7.17 -8.71 -4.17
C ILE A 167 -6.74 -8.31 -5.59
N VAL A 168 -7.28 -7.21 -6.13
CA VAL A 168 -6.95 -6.74 -7.48
C VAL A 168 -5.47 -6.38 -7.59
N PHE A 169 -4.93 -5.65 -6.61
CA PHE A 169 -3.52 -5.25 -6.58
C PHE A 169 -2.61 -6.47 -6.43
N ALA A 170 -2.98 -7.45 -5.61
CA ALA A 170 -2.19 -8.67 -5.47
C ALA A 170 -2.09 -9.44 -6.80
N LYS A 171 -3.20 -9.59 -7.53
CA LYS A 171 -3.20 -10.23 -8.85
C LYS A 171 -2.33 -9.44 -9.85
N LEU A 172 -2.53 -8.12 -9.89
CA LEU A 172 -1.74 -7.21 -10.72
C LEU A 172 -0.24 -7.35 -10.46
N ASP A 173 0.15 -7.37 -9.19
CA ASP A 173 1.55 -7.37 -8.78
C ASP A 173 2.21 -8.72 -9.01
N MET A 174 1.49 -9.83 -8.78
CA MET A 174 1.99 -11.16 -9.10
C MET A 174 2.17 -11.36 -10.61
N GLU A 175 1.25 -10.87 -11.43
CA GLU A 175 1.39 -10.93 -12.90
C GLU A 175 2.55 -10.06 -13.40
N SER A 176 2.71 -8.87 -12.81
CA SER A 176 3.83 -7.98 -13.11
C SER A 176 5.16 -8.43 -12.49
N GLU A 177 5.09 -9.33 -11.52
CA GLU A 177 6.15 -9.74 -10.61
C GLU A 177 6.75 -8.57 -9.78
N SER A 178 6.01 -7.50 -9.58
CA SER A 178 6.45 -6.29 -8.86
C SER A 178 5.27 -5.61 -8.17
N PHE A 179 5.51 -4.98 -7.02
CA PHE A 179 4.53 -4.09 -6.38
C PHE A 179 4.60 -2.64 -6.88
N LEU A 180 5.52 -2.31 -7.81
CA LEU A 180 5.63 -0.95 -8.33
C LEU A 180 4.38 -0.50 -9.11
N PRO A 181 3.71 -1.35 -9.92
CA PRO A 181 2.48 -0.94 -10.59
C PRO A 181 1.35 -0.59 -9.62
N SER A 182 1.11 -1.40 -8.59
CA SER A 182 0.13 -1.07 -7.54
C SER A 182 0.54 0.16 -6.73
N PHE A 183 1.83 0.35 -6.44
CA PHE A 183 2.32 1.57 -5.78
C PHE A 183 1.98 2.84 -6.56
N LEU A 184 2.27 2.87 -7.86
CA LEU A 184 1.96 4.04 -8.69
C LEU A 184 0.46 4.28 -8.77
N LEU A 185 -0.31 3.21 -8.95
CA LEU A 185 -1.77 3.28 -8.96
C LEU A 185 -2.33 3.83 -7.63
N HIS A 186 -1.84 3.32 -6.50
CA HIS A 186 -2.30 3.71 -5.18
C HIS A 186 -1.93 5.17 -4.88
N TRP A 187 -0.67 5.55 -5.13
CA TRP A 187 -0.19 6.90 -4.86
C TRP A 187 -0.91 7.92 -5.74
N PHE A 188 -0.96 7.72 -7.06
CA PHE A 188 -1.62 8.67 -7.94
C PHE A 188 -3.14 8.68 -7.75
N GLY A 189 -3.76 7.54 -7.43
CA GLY A 189 -5.18 7.49 -7.06
C GLY A 189 -5.47 8.31 -5.79
N SER A 190 -4.62 8.19 -4.77
CA SER A 190 -4.71 8.98 -3.53
C SER A 190 -4.55 10.47 -3.80
N ALA A 191 -3.48 10.86 -4.51
CA ALA A 191 -3.19 12.25 -4.83
C ALA A 191 -4.29 12.89 -5.71
N LEU A 192 -4.87 12.11 -6.64
CA LEU A 192 -6.00 12.54 -7.44
C LEU A 192 -7.22 12.82 -6.56
N PHE A 193 -7.53 11.94 -5.61
CA PHE A 193 -8.69 12.12 -4.74
C PHE A 193 -8.53 13.33 -3.82
N ASP A 194 -7.35 13.50 -3.21
CA ASP A 194 -7.04 14.67 -2.38
C ASP A 194 -7.13 15.96 -3.19
N LEU A 195 -6.59 15.98 -4.41
CA LEU A 195 -6.73 17.11 -5.33
C LEU A 195 -8.20 17.43 -5.64
N LEU A 196 -9.01 16.41 -5.95
CA LEU A 196 -10.44 16.59 -6.25
C LEU A 196 -11.22 17.10 -5.04
N CYS A 197 -10.92 16.63 -3.83
CA CYS A 197 -11.54 17.14 -2.60
C CYS A 197 -11.19 18.60 -2.31
N VAL A 198 -10.00 19.06 -2.72
CA VAL A 198 -9.57 20.45 -2.51
C VAL A 198 -10.25 21.40 -3.51
N ILE A 199 -10.47 20.98 -4.76
CA ILE A 199 -10.97 21.86 -5.83
C ILE A 199 -12.49 21.80 -6.05
N LEU A 200 -13.19 20.80 -5.52
CA LEU A 200 -14.65 20.58 -5.66
C LEU A 200 -15.36 20.67 -4.31
#